data_AF-G1XGZ5-F1
#
_entry.id   AF-G1XGZ5-F1
#
_cell.length_a   1.000
_cell.length_b   1.000
_cell.length_c   1.000
_cell.angle_alpha   90.00
_cell.angle_beta   90.00
_cell.angle_gamma   90.00
#
_symmetry.space_group_name_H-M   'P 1'
#
loop_
_entity.id
_entity.type
_entity.pdbx_description
1 polymer ?
#
loop_
_entity_poly.entity_id
_entity_poly.type
_entity_poly.pdbx_seq_one_letter_code
_entity_poly.pdbx_strand_id
1 'polypeptide(L)'
;MGYKSELKRAFSFLSVLAVGFSITNSWFGISASLVTGIYSGGTVVTVYGICLIALISTCVAISLSEMASAMPNAGGQYFWASELAPRKWSNFLAYITGGVAWAGAVFTSASATLSVASALVGVYQICNPEFTFNPLQTQGRWPIFIAYELLNLFAWFFNCYGKTIPPTAQITLYTSLISMIVITITVLAKSSPKNSAEFVFATFRNENGWSSPFIAFVVGLINPNWSFACLDAATHLAEEVPRPEKVIPIAILGTVAIGFVTSFVYSISIFFAIKDIDNVYLSPTGVPILEIFKQALQSTAGAVVLETLIICTGIGCVIACHTWQARLAWSFSRDRGLPGSRYWAVVHEKLDVPLNAHTLSCVLVAILGFLYIASSTAFNR
;
A
#
# COMPACT_ATOMS: atom_id res chain seq x y z
N MET A 1 4.92 10.07 30.34
CA MET A 1 3.51 9.77 30.03
C MET A 1 3.17 8.31 30.35
N GLY A 2 3.23 7.87 31.62
CA GLY A 2 2.56 6.67 32.20
C GLY A 2 2.68 5.26 31.59
N TYR A 3 2.78 5.09 30.27
CA TYR A 3 2.86 3.81 29.58
C TYR A 3 4.22 3.16 29.79
N LYS A 4 4.20 1.92 30.26
CA LYS A 4 5.37 1.06 30.30
C LYS A 4 5.54 0.45 28.91
N SER A 5 6.70 0.64 28.30
CA SER A 5 7.06 0.00 27.03
C SER A 5 7.00 -1.52 27.22
N GLU A 6 6.09 -2.20 26.52
CA GLU A 6 5.95 -3.67 26.60
C GLU A 6 6.75 -4.38 25.50
N LEU A 7 7.11 -3.66 24.42
CA LEU A 7 7.89 -4.17 23.31
C LEU A 7 9.38 -3.81 23.42
N LYS A 8 10.25 -4.65 22.86
CA LYS A 8 11.70 -4.41 22.82
C LYS A 8 12.05 -3.41 21.72
N ARG A 9 13.02 -2.55 22.02
CA ARG A 9 13.57 -1.59 21.05
C ARG A 9 14.48 -2.30 20.05
N ALA A 10 13.89 -2.84 18.99
CA ALA A 10 14.59 -3.60 17.95
C ALA A 10 14.77 -2.83 16.63
N PHE A 11 14.09 -1.69 16.45
CA PHE A 11 14.11 -0.96 15.18
C PHE A 11 15.18 0.13 15.14
N SER A 12 16.01 0.09 14.09
CA SER A 12 16.91 1.19 13.73
C SER A 12 16.15 2.28 12.97
N PHE A 13 16.72 3.49 12.87
CA PHE A 13 16.16 4.57 12.03
C PHE A 13 15.82 4.08 10.61
N LEU A 14 16.76 3.36 9.98
CA LEU A 14 16.57 2.83 8.63
C LEU A 14 15.45 1.79 8.58
N SER A 15 15.30 0.96 9.61
CA SER A 15 14.20 -0.01 9.70
C SER A 15 12.83 0.68 9.81
N VAL A 16 12.73 1.79 10.56
CA VAL A 16 11.47 2.56 10.69
C VAL A 16 11.11 3.22 9.36
N LEU A 17 12.06 3.90 8.73
CA LEU A 17 11.88 4.48 7.40
C LEU A 17 11.49 3.39 6.39
N ALA A 18 12.15 2.23 6.46
CA ALA A 18 11.86 1.08 5.60
C ALA A 18 10.44 0.54 5.80
N VAL A 19 9.94 0.42 7.04
CA VAL A 19 8.54 0.02 7.28
C VAL A 19 7.58 1.06 6.73
N GLY A 20 7.79 2.35 7.04
CA GLY A 20 6.94 3.43 6.53
C GLY A 20 6.88 3.43 5.00
N PHE A 21 8.05 3.41 4.34
CA PHE A 21 8.13 3.33 2.88
C PHE A 21 7.54 2.04 2.32
N SER A 22 7.75 0.88 2.95
CA SER A 22 7.27 -0.40 2.42
C SER A 22 5.74 -0.49 2.42
N ILE A 23 5.06 0.17 3.36
CA ILE A 23 3.60 0.23 3.41
C ILE A 23 3.07 1.19 2.35
N THR A 24 3.63 2.41 2.27
CA THR A 24 3.18 3.41 1.29
C THR A 24 3.54 3.03 -0.14
N ASN A 25 4.73 2.45 -0.30
CA ASN A 25 5.40 2.02 -1.53
C ASN A 25 4.86 2.68 -2.80
N SER A 26 5.11 3.98 -2.92
CA SER A 26 4.34 4.88 -3.76
C SER A 26 4.33 4.46 -5.24
N TRP A 27 5.46 4.01 -5.77
CA TRP A 27 5.57 3.57 -7.16
C TRP A 27 4.85 2.24 -7.40
N PHE A 28 4.89 1.29 -6.45
CA PHE A 28 4.11 0.05 -6.50
C PHE A 28 2.61 0.36 -6.47
N GLY A 29 2.18 1.31 -5.63
CA GLY A 29 0.80 1.79 -5.59
C GLY A 29 0.33 2.34 -6.94
N ILE A 30 1.18 3.12 -7.62
CA ILE A 30 0.92 3.58 -8.99
C ILE A 30 0.80 2.38 -9.93
N SER A 31 1.73 1.41 -9.92
CA SER A 31 1.69 0.24 -10.80
C SER A 31 0.39 -0.56 -10.66
N ALA A 32 -0.04 -0.80 -9.42
CA ALA A 32 -1.22 -1.60 -9.10
C ALA A 32 -2.52 -0.93 -9.54
N SER A 33 -2.59 0.41 -9.49
CA SER A 33 -3.81 1.18 -9.79
C SER A 33 -3.69 2.06 -11.05
N LEU A 34 -2.70 1.79 -11.89
CA LEU A 34 -2.32 2.64 -13.03
C LEU A 34 -3.50 2.87 -13.99
N VAL A 35 -4.22 1.80 -14.30
CA VAL A 35 -5.30 1.84 -15.30
C VAL A 35 -6.56 2.53 -14.78
N THR A 36 -6.92 2.33 -13.51
CA THR A 36 -8.03 3.07 -12.90
C THR A 36 -7.78 4.57 -12.93
N GLY A 37 -6.52 5.00 -12.71
CA GLY A 37 -6.11 6.40 -12.85
C GLY A 37 -6.22 6.93 -14.28
N ILE A 38 -5.63 6.21 -15.25
CA ILE A 38 -5.61 6.62 -16.67
C ILE A 38 -7.03 6.73 -17.25
N TYR A 39 -7.95 5.80 -16.95
CA TYR A 39 -9.32 5.86 -17.50
C TYR A 39 -10.19 6.93 -16.85
N SER A 40 -9.90 7.28 -15.60
CA SER A 40 -10.69 8.26 -14.84
C SER A 40 -10.27 9.71 -15.11
N GLY A 41 -8.99 9.95 -15.40
CA GLY A 41 -8.47 11.31 -15.60
C GLY A 41 -7.36 11.45 -16.65
N GLY A 42 -6.97 10.37 -17.33
CA GLY A 42 -5.81 10.38 -18.23
C GLY A 42 -4.46 10.44 -17.52
N THR A 43 -3.40 10.41 -18.31
CA THR A 43 -2.01 10.50 -17.86
C THR A 43 -1.71 11.83 -17.16
N VAL A 44 -2.36 12.92 -17.59
CA VAL A 44 -2.22 14.25 -16.99
C VAL A 44 -2.62 14.27 -15.52
N VAL A 45 -3.72 13.58 -15.16
CA VAL A 45 -4.19 13.53 -13.77
C VAL A 45 -3.24 12.71 -12.91
N THR A 46 -2.64 11.64 -13.43
CA THR A 46 -1.62 10.92 -12.65
C THR A 46 -0.35 11.75 -12.48
N VAL A 47 0.22 12.36 -13.54
CA VAL A 47 1.48 13.12 -13.43
C VAL A 47 1.34 14.33 -12.50
N TYR A 48 0.35 15.20 -12.76
CA TYR A 48 0.16 16.41 -11.94
C TYR A 48 -0.55 16.11 -10.62
N GLY A 49 -1.37 15.06 -10.57
CA GLY A 49 -1.98 14.58 -9.34
C GLY A 49 -0.95 14.07 -8.34
N ILE A 50 0.12 13.39 -8.78
CA ILE A 50 1.23 13.01 -7.89
C ILE A 50 1.85 14.25 -7.24
N CYS A 51 2.09 15.33 -8.00
CA CYS A 51 2.60 16.58 -7.44
C CYS A 51 1.63 17.22 -6.43
N LEU A 52 0.34 17.28 -6.77
CA LEU A 52 -0.70 17.86 -5.92
C LEU A 52 -0.88 17.06 -4.63
N ILE A 53 -1.02 15.74 -4.74
CA ILE A 53 -1.17 14.87 -3.58
C ILE A 53 0.10 14.87 -2.74
N ALA A 54 1.30 14.85 -3.33
CA ALA A 54 2.54 14.93 -2.56
C ALA A 54 2.62 16.22 -1.72
N LEU A 55 2.14 17.35 -2.25
CA LEU A 55 2.05 18.60 -1.50
C LEU A 55 1.09 18.47 -0.30
N ILE A 56 -0.12 17.94 -0.53
CA ILE A 56 -1.12 17.70 0.52
C ILE A 56 -0.57 16.72 1.58
N SER A 57 0.02 15.61 1.14
CA SER A 57 0.65 14.60 1.98
C SER A 57 1.82 15.16 2.77
N THR A 58 2.56 16.15 2.25
CA THR A 58 3.60 16.86 3.00
C THR A 58 2.99 17.66 4.15
N CYS A 59 1.89 18.37 3.93
CA CYS A 59 1.19 19.09 5.00
C CYS A 59 0.67 18.13 6.09
N VAL A 60 0.11 16.98 5.69
CA VAL A 60 -0.33 15.93 6.61
C VAL A 60 0.86 15.35 7.37
N ALA A 61 1.96 15.04 6.66
CA ALA A 61 3.19 14.50 7.24
C ALA A 61 3.82 15.45 8.26
N ILE A 62 3.85 16.75 8.00
CA ILE A 62 4.35 17.77 8.95
C ILE A 62 3.48 17.74 10.21
N SER A 63 2.15 17.78 10.06
CA SER A 63 1.22 17.77 11.20
C SER A 63 1.38 16.50 12.05
N LEU A 64 1.47 15.33 11.41
CA LEU A 64 1.73 14.05 12.10
C LEU A 64 3.10 14.04 12.78
N SER A 65 4.12 14.62 12.13
CA SER A 65 5.48 14.70 12.65
C SER A 65 5.58 15.59 13.89
N GLU A 66 4.89 16.72 13.92
CA GLU A 66 4.83 17.60 15.09
C GLU A 66 4.19 16.87 16.29
N MET A 67 3.07 16.18 16.06
CA MET A 67 2.41 15.40 17.12
C MET A 67 3.24 14.21 17.59
N ALA A 68 3.87 13.47 16.67
CA ALA A 68 4.76 12.35 17.01
C ALA A 68 6.03 12.80 17.75
N SER A 69 6.52 14.01 17.46
CA SER A 69 7.66 14.58 18.18
C SER A 69 7.28 15.05 19.59
N ALA A 70 6.14 15.74 19.74
CA ALA A 70 5.67 16.24 21.03
C ALA A 70 5.17 15.12 21.96
N MET A 71 4.47 14.14 21.39
CA MET A 71 3.74 13.09 22.12
C MET A 71 3.93 11.71 21.48
N PRO A 72 5.15 11.14 21.49
CA PRO A 72 5.42 9.84 20.89
C PRO A 72 4.67 8.72 21.64
N ASN A 73 3.71 8.09 20.96
CA ASN A 73 2.92 6.99 21.51
C ASN A 73 2.51 6.02 20.39
N ALA A 74 2.54 4.71 20.66
CA ALA A 74 2.13 3.69 19.70
C ALA A 74 0.63 3.78 19.30
N GLY A 75 -0.20 4.44 20.11
CA GLY A 75 -1.59 4.74 19.77
C GLY A 75 -1.75 5.80 18.68
N GLY A 76 -0.73 6.61 18.43
CA GLY A 76 -0.72 7.62 17.36
C GLY A 76 -1.95 8.52 17.37
N GLN A 77 -2.68 8.52 16.26
CA GLN A 77 -3.77 9.46 16.00
C GLN A 77 -4.88 9.43 17.06
N TYR A 78 -5.32 8.25 17.51
CA TYR A 78 -6.41 8.20 18.49
C TYR A 78 -5.97 8.68 19.88
N PHE A 79 -4.68 8.49 20.20
CA PHE A 79 -4.09 9.00 21.44
C PHE A 79 -3.97 10.53 21.39
N TRP A 80 -3.55 11.11 20.27
CA TRP A 80 -3.52 12.56 20.12
C TRP A 80 -4.93 13.17 20.13
N ALA A 81 -5.91 12.48 19.53
CA ALA A 81 -7.31 12.88 19.58
C ALA A 81 -7.85 12.90 21.01
N SER A 82 -7.47 11.95 21.87
CA SER A 82 -7.91 11.96 23.28
C SER A 82 -7.24 13.07 24.08
N GLU A 83 -5.97 13.37 23.83
CA GLU A 83 -5.22 14.39 24.58
C GLU A 83 -5.58 15.82 24.17
N LEU A 84 -5.79 16.08 22.88
CA LEU A 84 -6.03 17.42 22.35
C LEU A 84 -7.50 17.84 22.33
N ALA A 85 -8.43 16.88 22.27
CA ALA A 85 -9.85 17.22 22.22
C ALA A 85 -10.40 17.70 23.57
N PRO A 86 -11.46 18.54 23.57
CA PRO A 86 -12.16 18.91 24.80
C PRO A 86 -12.60 17.68 25.59
N ARG A 87 -12.44 17.69 26.92
CA ARG A 87 -12.74 16.54 27.80
C ARG A 87 -14.10 15.89 27.59
N LYS A 88 -15.11 16.65 27.18
CA LYS A 88 -16.47 16.15 26.88
C LYS A 88 -16.52 15.23 25.66
N TRP A 89 -15.66 15.46 24.66
CA TRP A 89 -15.67 14.76 23.37
C TRP A 89 -14.46 13.84 23.17
N SER A 90 -13.43 13.98 24.01
CA SER A 90 -12.15 13.24 23.93
C SER A 90 -12.32 11.73 23.70
N ASN A 91 -13.10 11.03 24.55
CA ASN A 91 -13.30 9.59 24.40
C ASN A 91 -14.01 9.21 23.09
N PHE A 92 -15.02 10.00 22.68
CA PHE A 92 -15.78 9.73 21.46
C PHE A 92 -14.93 9.92 20.20
N LEU A 93 -14.21 11.05 20.14
CA LEU A 93 -13.34 11.37 19.01
C LEU A 93 -12.16 10.39 18.91
N ALA A 94 -11.56 10.03 20.04
CA ALA A 94 -10.51 9.01 20.08
C ALA A 94 -11.02 7.65 19.61
N TYR A 95 -12.21 7.23 20.06
CA TYR A 95 -12.80 5.96 19.64
C TYR A 95 -13.06 5.91 18.13
N ILE A 96 -13.65 6.96 17.56
CA ILE A 96 -13.89 7.05 16.11
C ILE A 96 -12.56 7.07 15.35
N THR A 97 -11.60 7.87 15.80
CA THR A 97 -10.29 7.97 15.16
C THR A 97 -9.58 6.62 15.15
N GLY A 98 -9.53 5.92 16.29
CA GLY A 98 -8.90 4.60 16.39
C GLY A 98 -9.64 3.52 15.60
N GLY A 99 -10.97 3.53 15.63
CA GLY A 99 -11.80 2.59 14.86
C GLY A 99 -11.62 2.76 13.34
N VAL A 100 -11.65 4.01 12.85
CA VAL A 100 -11.43 4.32 11.42
C VAL A 100 -10.00 4.03 11.01
N ALA A 101 -9.00 4.37 11.83
CA ALA A 101 -7.60 4.08 11.54
C ALA A 101 -7.34 2.57 11.43
N TRP A 102 -7.85 1.78 12.39
CA TRP A 102 -7.69 0.33 12.35
C TRP A 102 -8.44 -0.30 11.18
N ALA A 103 -9.68 0.12 10.91
CA ALA A 103 -10.42 -0.33 9.73
C ALA A 103 -9.66 0.00 8.44
N GLY A 104 -9.13 1.22 8.32
CA GLY A 104 -8.29 1.65 7.20
C GLY A 104 -7.06 0.76 7.02
N ALA A 105 -6.39 0.37 8.11
CA ALA A 105 -5.26 -0.55 8.05
C ALA A 105 -5.65 -1.96 7.55
N VAL A 106 -6.79 -2.48 7.99
CA VAL A 106 -7.32 -3.78 7.53
C VAL A 106 -7.70 -3.73 6.04
N PHE A 107 -8.42 -2.70 5.61
CA PHE A 107 -8.78 -2.53 4.19
C PHE A 107 -7.56 -2.31 3.30
N THR A 108 -6.56 -1.56 3.78
CA THR A 108 -5.31 -1.36 3.04
C THR A 108 -4.55 -2.68 2.90
N SER A 109 -4.47 -3.46 3.98
CA SER A 109 -3.84 -4.79 3.97
C SER A 109 -4.52 -5.74 2.98
N ALA A 110 -5.86 -5.73 2.94
CA ALA A 110 -6.63 -6.50 1.96
C ALA A 110 -6.35 -6.03 0.52
N SER A 111 -6.39 -4.72 0.26
CA SER A 111 -6.10 -4.16 -1.07
C SER A 111 -4.69 -4.52 -1.57
N ALA A 112 -3.68 -4.39 -0.70
CA ALA A 112 -2.30 -4.75 -1.03
C ALA A 112 -2.16 -6.25 -1.34
N THR A 113 -2.78 -7.10 -0.51
CA THR A 113 -2.77 -8.56 -0.70
C THR A 113 -3.43 -8.94 -2.03
N LEU A 114 -4.56 -8.31 -2.37
CA LEU A 114 -5.25 -8.54 -3.63
C LEU A 114 -4.42 -8.11 -4.85
N SER A 115 -3.72 -6.98 -4.75
CA SER A 115 -2.85 -6.47 -5.82
C SER A 115 -1.74 -7.48 -6.15
N VAL A 116 -1.09 -8.04 -5.12
CA VAL A 116 -0.03 -9.04 -5.29
C VAL A 116 -0.57 -10.39 -5.77
N ALA A 117 -1.71 -10.83 -5.24
CA ALA A 117 -2.37 -12.06 -5.68
C ALA A 117 -2.77 -11.99 -7.16
N SER A 118 -3.29 -10.83 -7.61
CA SER A 118 -3.64 -10.59 -9.00
C SER A 118 -2.40 -10.63 -9.90
N ALA A 119 -1.30 -9.99 -9.49
CA ALA A 119 -0.02 -10.04 -10.21
C ALA A 119 0.51 -11.48 -10.37
N LEU A 120 0.49 -12.28 -9.30
CA LEU A 120 0.90 -13.69 -9.31
C LEU A 120 0.10 -14.52 -10.33
N VAL A 121 -1.23 -14.38 -10.31
CA VAL A 121 -2.12 -15.10 -11.24
C VAL A 121 -1.94 -14.57 -12.67
N GLY A 122 -1.76 -13.27 -12.86
CA GLY A 122 -1.51 -12.67 -14.17
C GLY A 122 -0.22 -13.19 -14.82
N VAL A 123 0.86 -13.33 -14.04
CA VAL A 123 2.11 -13.98 -14.50
C VAL A 123 1.88 -15.44 -14.85
N TYR A 124 1.10 -16.18 -14.06
CA TYR A 124 0.79 -17.57 -14.38
C TYR A 124 0.01 -17.69 -15.69
N GLN A 125 -0.98 -16.83 -15.90
CA GLN A 125 -1.84 -16.83 -17.09
C GLN A 125 -1.08 -16.43 -18.36
N ILE A 126 -0.19 -15.43 -18.30
CA ILE A 126 0.58 -15.03 -19.49
C ILE A 126 1.58 -16.11 -19.93
N CYS A 127 2.06 -16.93 -18.99
CA CYS A 127 2.93 -18.08 -19.27
C CYS A 127 2.17 -19.32 -19.74
N ASN A 128 0.88 -19.44 -19.43
CA ASN A 128 0.04 -20.59 -19.77
C ASN A 128 -1.23 -20.11 -20.51
N PRO A 129 -1.14 -19.78 -21.81
CA PRO A 129 -2.27 -19.21 -22.56
C PRO A 129 -3.49 -20.14 -22.62
N GLU A 130 -3.28 -21.45 -22.48
CA GLU A 130 -4.36 -22.46 -22.46
C GLU A 130 -5.12 -22.49 -21.12
N PHE A 131 -4.54 -21.90 -20.07
CA PHE A 131 -5.21 -21.69 -18.80
C PHE A 131 -6.12 -20.46 -18.89
N THR A 132 -7.27 -20.62 -19.54
CA THR A 132 -8.20 -19.50 -19.80
C THR A 132 -9.07 -19.23 -18.59
N PHE A 133 -8.60 -18.30 -17.77
CA PHE A 133 -9.35 -17.75 -16.68
C PHE A 133 -9.59 -16.27 -16.94
N ASN A 134 -10.85 -15.85 -17.08
CA ASN A 134 -11.14 -14.44 -17.31
C ASN A 134 -11.47 -13.75 -15.98
N PRO A 135 -10.56 -12.97 -15.36
CA PRO A 135 -10.84 -12.29 -14.09
C PRO A 135 -12.00 -11.29 -14.17
N LEU A 136 -12.38 -10.86 -15.38
CA LEU A 136 -13.54 -9.99 -15.61
C LEU A 136 -14.86 -10.73 -15.39
N GLN A 137 -14.88 -12.07 -15.52
CA GLN A 137 -16.05 -12.90 -15.24
C GLN A 137 -16.04 -13.40 -13.79
N THR A 138 -17.22 -13.55 -13.17
CA THR A 138 -17.33 -14.00 -11.77
C THR A 138 -16.83 -15.43 -11.55
N GLN A 139 -17.06 -16.33 -12.52
CA GLN A 139 -16.52 -17.70 -12.57
C GLN A 139 -15.01 -17.73 -12.90
N GLY A 140 -14.52 -16.58 -13.39
CA GLY A 140 -13.18 -16.11 -13.18
C GLY A 140 -12.91 -16.02 -11.67
N ARG A 141 -12.32 -14.95 -11.16
CA ARG A 141 -11.89 -14.67 -9.75
C ARG A 141 -11.32 -15.72 -8.75
N TRP A 142 -11.65 -17.02 -8.76
CA TRP A 142 -11.24 -18.02 -7.76
C TRP A 142 -9.71 -18.27 -7.58
N PRO A 143 -8.83 -18.34 -8.60
CA PRO A 143 -7.38 -18.45 -8.42
C PRO A 143 -6.79 -17.20 -7.79
N ILE A 144 -7.31 -16.00 -8.09
CA ILE A 144 -6.90 -14.77 -7.42
C ILE A 144 -7.30 -14.84 -5.96
N PHE A 145 -8.51 -15.30 -5.65
CA PHE A 145 -8.95 -15.53 -4.28
C PHE A 145 -8.07 -16.56 -3.55
N ILE A 146 -7.76 -17.71 -4.17
CA ILE A 146 -6.87 -18.70 -3.55
C ILE A 146 -5.48 -18.11 -3.32
N ALA A 147 -4.91 -17.42 -4.30
CA ALA A 147 -3.63 -16.74 -4.16
C ALA A 147 -3.66 -15.69 -3.03
N TYR A 148 -4.77 -14.96 -2.90
CA TYR A 148 -5.01 -14.00 -1.83
C TYR A 148 -5.01 -14.67 -0.44
N GLU A 149 -5.77 -15.74 -0.25
CA GLU A 149 -5.83 -16.45 1.03
C GLU A 149 -4.50 -17.09 1.39
N LEU A 150 -3.80 -17.69 0.41
CA LEU A 150 -2.47 -18.25 0.60
C LEU A 150 -1.44 -17.18 0.97
N LEU A 151 -1.51 -16.00 0.33
CA LEU A 151 -0.61 -14.89 0.63
C LEU A 151 -0.89 -14.28 2.00
N ASN A 152 -2.16 -14.10 2.37
CA ASN A 152 -2.58 -13.66 3.70
C ASN A 152 -2.08 -14.64 4.78
N LEU A 153 -2.23 -15.94 4.55
CA LEU A 153 -1.75 -16.99 5.46
C LEU A 153 -0.21 -16.99 5.56
N PHE A 154 0.49 -16.87 4.43
CA PHE A 154 1.95 -16.72 4.42
C PHE A 154 2.40 -15.52 5.23
N ALA A 155 1.79 -14.36 5.01
CA ALA A 155 2.09 -13.14 5.73
C ALA A 155 1.80 -13.25 7.23
N TRP A 156 0.74 -13.98 7.62
CA TRP A 156 0.46 -14.31 9.02
C TRP A 156 1.59 -15.13 9.65
N PHE A 157 1.97 -16.26 9.03
CA PHE A 157 3.08 -17.09 9.53
C PHE A 157 4.38 -16.30 9.64
N PHE A 158 4.68 -15.46 8.65
CA PHE A 158 5.89 -14.66 8.62
C PHE A 158 5.95 -13.61 9.74
N ASN A 159 4.83 -12.94 10.02
CA ASN A 159 4.73 -11.87 11.01
C ASN A 159 4.56 -12.39 12.46
N CYS A 160 4.39 -13.71 12.65
CA CYS A 160 4.35 -14.31 13.98
C CYS A 160 5.67 -14.19 14.75
N TYR A 161 6.80 -13.91 14.10
CA TYR A 161 8.10 -13.79 14.76
C TYR A 161 8.67 -12.39 14.64
N GLY A 162 8.55 -11.57 15.70
CA GLY A 162 8.87 -10.14 15.64
C GLY A 162 10.32 -9.81 15.26
N LYS A 163 11.26 -10.72 15.52
CA LYS A 163 12.69 -10.49 15.24
C LYS A 163 13.04 -10.48 13.75
N THR A 164 12.23 -11.09 12.88
CA THR A 164 12.46 -11.05 11.42
C THR A 164 11.93 -9.77 10.79
N ILE A 165 11.02 -9.06 11.45
CA ILE A 165 10.35 -7.88 10.88
C ILE A 165 11.36 -6.74 10.56
N PRO A 166 12.24 -6.29 11.48
CA PRO A 166 13.19 -5.22 11.18
C PRO A 166 14.16 -5.50 10.01
N PRO A 167 14.83 -6.68 9.92
CA PRO A 167 15.71 -6.96 8.78
C PRO A 167 14.92 -7.16 7.48
N THR A 168 13.74 -7.77 7.53
CA THR A 168 12.90 -7.92 6.33
C THR A 168 12.45 -6.58 5.79
N ALA A 169 12.07 -5.62 6.64
CA ALA A 169 11.70 -4.28 6.20
C ALA A 169 12.83 -3.61 5.40
N GLN A 170 14.08 -3.71 5.90
CA GLN A 170 15.23 -3.16 5.18
C GLN A 170 15.47 -3.85 3.83
N ILE A 171 15.39 -5.19 3.79
CA ILE A 171 15.53 -5.95 2.54
C ILE A 171 14.46 -5.52 1.55
N THR A 172 13.20 -5.41 1.99
CA THR A 172 12.09 -4.95 1.16
C THR A 172 12.31 -3.54 0.61
N LEU A 173 12.79 -2.61 1.43
CA LEU A 173 13.13 -1.25 0.96
C LEU A 173 14.15 -1.30 -0.17
N TYR A 174 15.27 -2.02 0.02
CA TYR A 174 16.31 -2.12 -1.01
C TYR A 174 15.80 -2.84 -2.26
N THR A 175 15.10 -3.97 -2.11
CA THR A 175 14.49 -4.70 -3.23
C THR A 175 13.54 -3.80 -4.00
N SER A 176 12.73 -3.00 -3.32
CA SER A 176 11.78 -2.08 -3.95
C SER A 176 12.47 -0.98 -4.75
N LEU A 177 13.46 -0.30 -4.17
CA LEU A 177 14.19 0.77 -4.86
C LEU A 177 14.99 0.24 -6.04
N ILE A 178 15.65 -0.92 -5.89
CA ILE A 178 16.38 -1.58 -6.99
C ILE A 178 15.40 -1.99 -8.09
N SER A 179 14.26 -2.59 -7.72
CA SER A 179 13.21 -2.98 -8.67
C SER A 179 12.71 -1.78 -9.48
N MET A 180 12.40 -0.67 -8.80
CA MET A 180 11.96 0.56 -9.46
C MET A 180 12.99 1.06 -10.47
N ILE A 181 14.27 1.08 -10.11
CA ILE A 181 15.36 1.55 -10.98
C ILE A 181 15.50 0.62 -12.19
N VAL A 182 15.56 -0.70 -11.97
CA VAL A 182 15.70 -1.70 -13.02
C VAL A 182 14.52 -1.65 -13.98
N ILE A 183 13.28 -1.60 -13.48
CA ILE A 183 12.08 -1.51 -14.31
C ILE A 183 12.10 -0.22 -15.14
N THR A 184 12.35 0.92 -14.49
CA THR A 184 12.37 2.24 -15.14
C THR A 184 13.38 2.28 -16.30
N ILE A 185 14.63 1.88 -16.04
CA ILE A 185 15.69 1.86 -17.06
C ILE A 185 15.35 0.88 -18.17
N THR A 186 14.92 -0.34 -17.84
CA THR A 186 14.63 -1.38 -18.83
C THR A 186 13.49 -0.98 -19.75
N VAL A 187 12.39 -0.47 -19.20
CA VAL A 187 11.22 -0.04 -19.96
C VAL A 187 11.56 1.13 -20.88
N LEU A 188 12.29 2.15 -20.40
CA LEU A 188 12.72 3.27 -21.24
C LEU A 188 13.72 2.86 -22.32
N ALA A 189 14.64 1.95 -22.01
CA ALA A 189 15.64 1.48 -22.97
C ALA A 189 15.03 0.60 -24.07
N LYS A 190 14.05 -0.24 -23.72
CA LYS A 190 13.45 -1.20 -24.65
C LYS A 190 12.24 -0.67 -25.40
N SER A 191 11.49 0.28 -24.83
CA SER A 191 10.33 0.83 -25.51
C SER A 191 10.74 1.66 -26.72
N SER A 192 10.38 1.14 -27.90
CA SER A 192 10.50 1.80 -29.19
C SER A 192 9.29 1.45 -30.08
N PRO A 193 8.65 2.43 -30.74
CA PRO A 193 8.78 3.87 -30.49
C PRO A 193 8.24 4.24 -29.09
N LYS A 194 8.72 5.35 -28.53
CA LYS A 194 8.15 5.94 -27.30
C LYS A 194 6.90 6.74 -27.64
N ASN A 195 5.99 6.85 -26.68
CA ASN A 195 4.81 7.68 -26.84
C ASN A 195 5.16 9.18 -26.89
N SER A 196 4.24 10.02 -27.35
CA SER A 196 4.47 11.46 -27.49
C SER A 196 4.50 12.17 -26.13
N ALA A 197 5.21 13.30 -26.05
CA ALA A 197 5.17 14.15 -24.86
C ALA A 197 3.75 14.68 -24.58
N GLU A 198 2.96 14.91 -25.62
CA GLU A 198 1.55 15.28 -25.51
C GLU A 198 0.73 14.16 -24.84
N PHE A 199 0.99 12.90 -25.18
CA PHE A 199 0.37 11.77 -24.50
C PHE A 199 0.70 11.75 -23.01
N VAL A 200 1.96 11.98 -22.64
CA VAL A 200 2.40 11.88 -21.24
C VAL A 200 1.94 13.07 -20.40
N PHE A 201 1.99 14.30 -20.94
CA PHE A 201 1.80 15.53 -20.15
C PHE A 201 0.49 16.27 -20.43
N ALA A 202 -0.22 15.98 -21.51
CA ALA A 202 -1.38 16.77 -21.93
C ALA A 202 -2.65 15.95 -22.21
N THR A 203 -2.61 14.63 -22.04
CA THR A 203 -3.78 13.78 -22.35
C THR A 203 -4.68 13.59 -21.14
N PHE A 204 -5.91 14.09 -21.28
CA PHE A 204 -7.01 13.87 -20.36
C PHE A 204 -8.02 12.90 -21.00
N ARG A 205 -8.40 11.84 -20.27
CA ARG A 205 -9.50 10.92 -20.65
C ARG A 205 -10.54 10.93 -19.55
N ASN A 206 -11.82 10.99 -19.94
CA ASN A 206 -12.96 10.92 -19.03
C ASN A 206 -13.88 9.76 -19.45
N GLU A 207 -13.51 8.54 -19.04
CA GLU A 207 -14.25 7.31 -19.40
C GLU A 207 -14.96 6.66 -18.21
N ASN A 208 -14.99 7.36 -17.07
CA ASN A 208 -15.68 6.92 -15.85
C ASN A 208 -17.19 7.24 -15.83
N GLY A 209 -17.71 7.82 -16.91
CA GLY A 209 -19.14 8.12 -17.08
C GLY A 209 -19.60 9.38 -16.34
N TRP A 210 -18.71 10.14 -15.70
CA TRP A 210 -19.07 11.42 -15.09
C TRP A 210 -19.23 12.51 -16.15
N SER A 211 -20.38 13.18 -16.13
CA SER A 211 -20.66 14.31 -17.03
C SER A 211 -19.78 15.54 -16.78
N SER A 212 -19.25 15.68 -15.55
CA SER A 212 -18.38 16.79 -15.16
C SER A 212 -16.90 16.39 -15.24
N PRO A 213 -16.08 17.07 -16.07
CA PRO A 213 -14.64 16.87 -16.12
C PRO A 213 -13.94 17.12 -14.77
N PHE A 214 -14.50 18.00 -13.93
CA PHE A 214 -13.98 18.26 -12.60
C PHE A 214 -14.17 17.05 -11.67
N ILE A 215 -15.34 16.41 -11.73
CA ILE A 215 -15.59 15.19 -10.92
C ILE A 215 -14.69 14.06 -11.41
N ALA A 216 -14.52 13.91 -12.73
CA ALA A 216 -13.60 12.94 -13.29
C ALA A 216 -12.14 13.18 -12.84
N PHE A 217 -11.70 14.45 -12.83
CA PHE A 217 -10.41 14.85 -12.27
C PHE A 217 -10.26 14.43 -10.79
N VAL A 218 -11.22 14.78 -9.93
CA VAL A 218 -11.19 14.44 -8.49
C VAL A 218 -11.18 12.93 -8.26
N VAL A 219 -11.97 12.18 -9.02
CA VAL A 219 -11.99 10.70 -8.97
C VAL A 219 -10.67 10.12 -9.47
N GLY A 220 -10.06 10.70 -10.50
CA GLY A 220 -8.75 10.28 -10.99
C GLY A 220 -7.62 10.47 -9.98
N LEU A 221 -7.75 11.40 -9.03
CA LEU A 221 -6.77 11.60 -7.95
C LEU A 221 -6.70 10.44 -6.95
N ILE A 222 -7.63 9.48 -6.99
CA ILE A 222 -7.61 8.28 -6.15
C ILE A 222 -6.30 7.50 -6.34
N ASN A 223 -5.81 7.37 -7.58
CA ASN A 223 -4.57 6.65 -7.89
C ASN A 223 -3.33 7.33 -7.27
N PRO A 224 -3.07 8.63 -7.51
CA PRO A 224 -2.01 9.36 -6.80
C PRO A 224 -2.19 9.37 -5.27
N ASN A 225 -3.42 9.45 -4.76
CA ASN A 225 -3.70 9.41 -3.32
C ASN A 225 -3.27 8.10 -2.67
N TRP A 226 -3.50 6.97 -3.36
CA TRP A 226 -3.08 5.65 -2.89
C TRP A 226 -1.57 5.58 -2.63
N SER A 227 -0.76 6.23 -3.48
CA SER A 227 0.71 6.25 -3.36
C SER A 227 1.24 6.91 -2.08
N PHE A 228 0.43 7.72 -1.39
CA PHE A 228 0.84 8.41 -0.16
C PHE A 228 -0.06 8.06 1.02
N ALA A 229 -0.85 6.99 0.93
CA ALA A 229 -1.66 6.50 2.04
C ALA A 229 -0.78 5.97 3.19
N CYS A 230 -1.32 5.92 4.42
CA CYS A 230 -0.70 5.26 5.58
C CYS A 230 0.58 5.92 6.13
N LEU A 231 0.68 7.25 6.04
CA LEU A 231 1.83 8.02 6.57
C LEU A 231 2.04 7.87 8.08
N ASP A 232 1.00 7.49 8.82
CA ASP A 232 1.03 7.26 10.26
C ASP A 232 1.66 5.93 10.66
N ALA A 233 1.94 5.02 9.71
CA ALA A 233 2.43 3.68 10.00
C ALA A 233 3.68 3.65 10.92
N ALA A 234 4.62 4.56 10.70
CA ALA A 234 5.83 4.68 11.52
C ALA A 234 5.52 5.05 12.99
N THR A 235 4.40 5.73 13.24
CA THR A 235 3.96 6.15 14.59
C THR A 235 3.65 4.96 15.48
N HIS A 236 3.07 3.90 14.92
CA HIS A 236 2.68 2.71 15.68
C HIS A 236 3.86 1.86 16.14
N LEU A 237 5.07 2.16 15.66
CA LEU A 237 6.33 1.56 16.11
C LEU A 237 7.00 2.36 17.23
N ALA A 238 6.37 3.40 17.80
CA ALA A 238 7.01 4.28 18.79
C ALA A 238 7.60 3.57 20.02
N GLU A 239 7.03 2.43 20.44
CA GLU A 239 7.55 1.65 21.56
C GLU A 239 8.77 0.77 21.19
N GLU A 240 9.02 0.54 19.90
CA GLU A 240 10.07 -0.34 19.39
C GLU A 240 11.30 0.44 18.87
N VAL A 241 11.28 1.77 18.98
CA VAL A 241 12.26 2.69 18.37
C VAL A 241 13.03 3.46 19.44
N PRO A 242 14.36 3.62 19.32
CA PRO A 242 15.12 4.53 20.18
C PRO A 242 14.93 5.98 19.74
N ARG A 243 14.58 6.87 20.69
CA ARG A 243 14.29 8.31 20.45
C ARG A 243 13.15 8.52 19.43
N PRO A 244 11.95 7.97 19.71
CA PRO A 244 10.80 8.07 18.80
C PRO A 244 10.44 9.51 18.44
N GLU A 245 10.66 10.46 19.36
CA GLU A 245 10.41 11.89 19.20
C GLU A 245 11.22 12.56 18.07
N LYS A 246 12.31 11.92 17.62
CA LYS A 246 13.13 12.38 16.48
C LYS A 246 13.04 11.44 15.28
N VAL A 247 13.07 10.13 15.53
CA VAL A 247 13.15 9.13 14.46
C VAL A 247 11.85 9.06 13.67
N ILE A 248 10.69 9.08 14.33
CA ILE A 248 9.39 8.95 13.65
C ILE A 248 9.11 10.16 12.75
N PRO A 249 9.23 11.42 13.21
CA PRO A 249 9.06 12.59 12.35
C PRO A 249 9.89 12.54 11.07
N ILE A 250 11.18 12.21 11.20
CA ILE A 250 12.10 12.13 10.05
C ILE A 250 11.70 10.98 9.13
N ALA A 251 11.27 9.83 9.68
CA ALA A 251 10.81 8.70 8.88
C ALA A 251 9.55 9.05 8.07
N ILE A 252 8.55 9.71 8.67
CA ILE A 252 7.31 10.12 8.00
C ILE A 252 7.63 11.06 6.82
N LEU A 253 8.41 12.12 7.06
CA LEU A 253 8.79 13.07 6.01
C LEU A 253 9.66 12.41 4.93
N GLY A 254 10.58 11.54 5.33
CA GLY A 254 11.42 10.76 4.41
C GLY A 254 10.59 9.85 3.50
N THR A 255 9.55 9.21 4.05
CA THR A 255 8.62 8.38 3.27
C THR A 255 7.89 9.19 2.20
N VAL A 256 7.41 10.40 2.51
CA VAL A 256 6.79 11.28 1.49
C VAL A 256 7.79 11.69 0.42
N ALA A 257 9.01 12.09 0.81
CA ALA A 257 10.03 12.54 -0.13
C ALA A 257 10.47 11.42 -1.10
N ILE A 258 10.79 10.23 -0.57
CA ILE A 258 11.15 9.07 -1.38
C ILE A 258 9.94 8.63 -2.23
N GLY A 259 8.74 8.64 -1.64
CA GLY A 259 7.50 8.30 -2.32
C GLY A 259 7.22 9.19 -3.54
N PHE A 260 7.39 10.51 -3.40
CA PHE A 260 7.24 11.46 -4.51
C PHE A 260 8.25 11.21 -5.63
N VAL A 261 9.54 11.13 -5.30
CA VAL A 261 10.60 10.94 -6.31
C VAL A 261 10.39 9.62 -7.06
N THR A 262 10.12 8.53 -6.34
CA THR A 262 9.95 7.20 -6.94
C THR A 262 8.70 7.12 -7.80
N SER A 263 7.55 7.56 -7.30
CA SER A 263 6.29 7.52 -8.06
C SER A 263 6.30 8.45 -9.28
N PHE A 264 6.84 9.67 -9.15
CA PHE A 264 6.89 10.63 -10.25
C PHE A 264 7.77 10.14 -11.41
N VAL A 265 9.00 9.72 -11.10
CA VAL A 265 9.95 9.21 -12.12
C VAL A 265 9.42 7.93 -12.77
N TYR A 266 8.88 7.02 -11.97
CA TYR A 266 8.31 5.76 -12.47
C TYR A 266 7.11 6.01 -13.40
N SER A 267 6.15 6.84 -12.99
CA SER A 267 4.93 7.11 -13.77
C SER A 267 5.22 7.67 -15.16
N ILE A 268 6.10 8.68 -15.23
CA ILE A 268 6.53 9.27 -16.51
C ILE A 268 7.15 8.20 -17.42
N SER A 269 8.01 7.36 -16.85
CA SER A 269 8.72 6.32 -17.58
C SER A 269 7.78 5.27 -18.16
N ILE A 270 6.77 4.86 -17.38
CA ILE A 270 5.75 3.91 -17.83
C ILE A 270 4.85 4.54 -18.90
N PHE A 271 4.43 5.81 -18.76
CA PHE A 271 3.58 6.47 -19.75
C PHE A 271 4.25 6.62 -21.12
N PHE A 272 5.56 6.87 -21.17
CA PHE A 272 6.30 6.86 -22.43
C PHE A 272 6.37 5.46 -23.08
N ALA A 273 6.09 4.40 -22.33
CA ALA A 273 6.16 3.03 -22.82
C ALA A 273 4.82 2.42 -23.23
N ILE A 274 3.70 3.06 -22.87
CA ILE A 274 2.36 2.66 -23.32
C ILE A 274 2.26 2.87 -24.83
N LYS A 275 1.81 1.85 -25.57
CA LYS A 275 1.56 1.94 -27.01
C LYS A 275 0.08 1.85 -27.33
N ASP A 276 -0.61 0.90 -26.71
CA ASP A 276 -2.04 0.66 -26.87
C ASP A 276 -2.68 0.56 -25.49
N ILE A 277 -3.36 1.65 -25.11
CA ILE A 277 -4.03 1.83 -23.84
C ILE A 277 -5.28 0.95 -23.69
N ASP A 278 -5.98 0.69 -24.78
CA ASP A 278 -7.23 -0.08 -24.76
C ASP A 278 -6.93 -1.57 -24.60
N ASN A 279 -5.84 -2.06 -25.22
CA ASN A 279 -5.32 -3.41 -24.97
C ASN A 279 -4.80 -3.57 -23.52
N VAL A 280 -4.20 -2.53 -22.93
CA VAL A 280 -3.78 -2.55 -21.51
C VAL A 280 -4.99 -2.72 -20.58
N TYR A 281 -6.11 -2.06 -20.89
CA TYR A 281 -7.36 -2.16 -20.12
C TYR A 281 -8.08 -3.50 -20.29
N LEU A 282 -8.20 -3.95 -21.54
CA LEU A 282 -8.88 -5.19 -21.91
C LEU A 282 -7.98 -6.41 -21.74
N SER A 283 -6.82 -6.27 -21.08
CA SER A 283 -5.84 -7.33 -20.94
C SER A 283 -6.47 -8.56 -20.27
N PRO A 284 -6.40 -9.74 -20.91
CA PRO A 284 -6.99 -10.96 -20.37
C PRO A 284 -6.43 -11.38 -19.01
N THR A 285 -5.21 -10.92 -18.65
CA THR A 285 -4.57 -11.22 -17.37
C THR A 285 -5.20 -10.45 -16.20
N GLY A 286 -5.94 -9.38 -16.47
CA GLY A 286 -6.41 -8.46 -15.43
C GLY A 286 -5.30 -7.71 -14.70
N VAL A 287 -4.05 -7.76 -15.19
CA VAL A 287 -2.89 -7.09 -14.61
C VAL A 287 -2.31 -6.14 -15.67
N PRO A 288 -2.73 -4.86 -15.67
CA PRO A 288 -2.42 -3.98 -16.79
C PRO A 288 -0.94 -3.64 -16.94
N ILE A 289 -0.22 -3.50 -15.83
CA ILE A 289 1.21 -3.17 -15.86
C ILE A 289 2.03 -4.27 -16.55
N LEU A 290 1.62 -5.54 -16.40
CA LEU A 290 2.21 -6.68 -17.09
C LEU A 290 2.04 -6.57 -18.61
N GLU A 291 0.88 -6.10 -19.10
CA GLU A 291 0.66 -5.85 -20.52
C GLU A 291 1.51 -4.67 -21.02
N ILE A 292 1.69 -3.61 -20.21
CA ILE A 292 2.60 -2.51 -20.58
C ILE A 292 4.04 -3.01 -20.72
N PHE A 293 4.52 -3.86 -19.79
CA PHE A 293 5.85 -4.46 -19.91
C PHE A 293 5.98 -5.31 -21.17
N LYS A 294 4.93 -6.07 -21.52
CA LYS A 294 4.90 -6.84 -22.76
C LYS A 294 4.94 -5.94 -23.99
N GLN A 295 4.21 -4.83 -24.02
CA GLN A 295 4.25 -3.85 -25.12
C GLN A 295 5.61 -3.16 -25.25
N ALA A 296 6.24 -2.85 -24.12
CA ALA A 296 7.54 -2.18 -24.05
C ALA A 296 8.69 -3.10 -24.48
N LEU A 297 8.73 -4.33 -23.99
CA LEU A 297 9.82 -5.27 -24.23
C LEU A 297 9.60 -6.16 -25.46
N GLN A 298 8.36 -6.25 -25.96
CA GLN A 298 7.95 -7.18 -27.02
C GLN A 298 8.33 -8.65 -26.69
N SER A 299 8.34 -8.99 -25.41
CA SER A 299 8.75 -10.30 -24.90
C SER A 299 7.98 -10.66 -23.64
N THR A 300 7.29 -11.80 -23.66
CA THR A 300 6.60 -12.34 -22.48
C THR A 300 7.56 -12.64 -21.35
N ALA A 301 8.71 -13.26 -21.63
CA ALA A 301 9.70 -13.58 -20.61
C ALA A 301 10.25 -12.30 -19.95
N GLY A 302 10.54 -11.27 -20.74
CA GLY A 302 10.98 -9.98 -20.22
C GLY A 302 9.92 -9.32 -19.33
N ALA A 303 8.65 -9.36 -19.74
CA ALA A 303 7.54 -8.82 -18.96
C ALA A 303 7.37 -9.54 -17.62
N VAL A 304 7.47 -10.87 -17.61
CA VAL A 304 7.40 -11.70 -16.40
C VAL A 304 8.55 -11.40 -15.43
N VAL A 305 9.76 -11.17 -15.93
CA VAL A 305 10.91 -10.80 -15.09
C VAL A 305 10.65 -9.46 -14.39
N LEU A 306 10.17 -8.45 -15.12
CA LEU A 306 9.83 -7.15 -14.53
C LEU A 306 8.67 -7.23 -13.54
N GLU A 307 7.65 -8.03 -13.85
CA GLU A 307 6.51 -8.25 -12.96
C GLU A 307 6.91 -9.01 -11.69
N THR A 308 7.87 -9.93 -11.77
CA THR A 308 8.41 -10.63 -10.60
C THR A 308 9.06 -9.64 -9.62
N LEU A 309 9.72 -8.59 -10.11
CA LEU A 309 10.28 -7.53 -9.27
C LEU A 309 9.18 -6.73 -8.53
N ILE A 310 8.05 -6.46 -9.20
CA ILE A 310 6.85 -5.87 -8.58
C ILE A 310 6.27 -6.80 -7.52
N ILE A 311 6.15 -8.10 -7.81
CA ILE A 311 5.63 -9.10 -6.88
C ILE A 311 6.52 -9.20 -5.63
N CYS A 312 7.85 -9.29 -5.79
CA CYS A 312 8.78 -9.30 -4.66
C CYS A 312 8.64 -8.05 -3.78
N THR A 313 8.47 -6.90 -4.42
CA THR A 313 8.21 -5.62 -3.74
C THR A 313 6.88 -5.64 -2.99
N GLY A 314 5.82 -6.14 -3.63
CA GLY A 314 4.48 -6.23 -3.07
C GLY A 314 4.39 -7.20 -1.89
N ILE A 315 5.08 -8.34 -1.91
CA ILE A 315 5.14 -9.28 -0.77
C ILE A 315 5.68 -8.57 0.47
N GLY A 316 6.73 -7.75 0.31
CA GLY A 316 7.26 -6.96 1.41
C GLY A 316 6.29 -5.89 1.92
N CYS A 317 5.52 -5.26 1.02
CA CYS A 317 4.43 -4.35 1.40
C CYS A 317 3.35 -5.08 2.23
N VAL A 318 2.92 -6.27 1.80
CA VAL A 318 1.93 -7.09 2.52
C VAL A 318 2.45 -7.45 3.92
N ILE A 319 3.72 -7.87 4.04
CA ILE A 319 4.34 -8.14 5.35
C ILE A 319 4.31 -6.90 6.24
N ALA A 320 4.65 -5.73 5.71
CA ALA A 320 4.66 -4.48 6.47
C ALA A 320 3.24 -4.03 6.87
N CYS A 321 2.25 -4.20 6.00
CA CYS A 321 0.83 -3.93 6.29
C CYS A 321 0.34 -4.82 7.45
N HIS A 322 0.75 -6.09 7.47
CA HIS A 322 0.44 -7.04 8.53
C HIS A 322 1.00 -6.62 9.90
N THR A 323 2.24 -6.13 9.92
CA THR A 323 2.83 -5.53 11.13
C THR A 323 2.01 -4.30 11.58
N TRP A 324 1.67 -3.40 10.66
CA TRP A 324 0.97 -2.16 10.96
C TRP A 324 -0.44 -2.40 11.53
N GLN A 325 -1.27 -3.21 10.86
CA GLN A 325 -2.62 -3.51 11.34
C GLN A 325 -2.59 -4.22 12.71
N ALA A 326 -1.59 -5.08 12.97
CA ALA A 326 -1.44 -5.75 14.26
C ALA A 326 -1.10 -4.78 15.39
N ARG A 327 -0.18 -3.83 15.16
CA ARG A 327 0.20 -2.81 16.16
C ARG A 327 -0.93 -1.82 16.44
N LEU A 328 -1.69 -1.45 15.42
CA LEU A 328 -2.92 -0.65 15.56
C LEU A 328 -3.97 -1.38 16.40
N ALA A 329 -4.32 -2.62 16.03
CA ALA A 329 -5.29 -3.45 16.75
C ALA A 329 -4.90 -3.63 18.22
N TRP A 330 -3.62 -3.90 18.48
CA TRP A 330 -3.06 -4.09 19.81
C TRP A 330 -3.15 -2.82 20.66
N SER A 331 -2.63 -1.70 20.15
CA SER A 331 -2.61 -0.44 20.91
C SER A 331 -4.04 0.04 21.19
N PHE A 332 -4.93 -0.01 20.21
CA PHE A 332 -6.34 0.36 20.38
C PHE A 332 -7.06 -0.55 21.38
N SER A 333 -6.70 -1.84 21.43
CA SER A 333 -7.23 -2.77 22.44
C SER A 333 -6.71 -2.48 23.84
N ARG A 334 -5.47 -2.03 24.00
CA ARG A 334 -4.92 -1.64 25.31
C ARG A 334 -5.77 -0.57 26.00
N ASP A 335 -6.38 0.30 25.20
CA ASP A 335 -7.25 1.38 25.66
C ASP A 335 -8.74 1.04 25.58
N ARG A 336 -9.08 -0.26 25.50
CA ARG A 336 -10.45 -0.79 25.48
C ARG A 336 -11.29 -0.34 24.28
N GLY A 337 -10.66 -0.03 23.14
CA GLY A 337 -11.32 0.34 21.90
C GLY A 337 -12.03 -0.80 21.16
N LEU A 338 -11.66 -2.06 21.42
CA LEU A 338 -12.27 -3.23 20.78
C LEU A 338 -13.12 -4.08 21.73
N PRO A 339 -14.21 -4.70 21.26
CA PRO A 339 -14.93 -5.70 22.04
C PRO A 339 -13.99 -6.87 22.36
N GLY A 340 -13.99 -7.31 23.62
CA GLY A 340 -13.03 -8.33 24.07
C GLY A 340 -11.58 -7.84 24.16
N SER A 341 -11.35 -6.52 24.29
CA SER A 341 -10.03 -5.88 24.33
C SER A 341 -8.95 -6.59 25.16
N ARG A 342 -9.34 -7.23 26.27
CA ARG A 342 -8.44 -8.01 27.14
C ARG A 342 -7.73 -9.15 26.42
N TYR A 343 -8.33 -9.74 25.39
CA TYR A 343 -7.72 -10.82 24.62
C TYR A 343 -6.72 -10.30 23.59
N TRP A 344 -7.02 -9.16 22.96
CA TRP A 344 -6.24 -8.60 21.85
C TRP A 344 -5.05 -7.77 22.32
N ALA A 345 -5.12 -7.16 23.51
CA ALA A 345 -4.05 -6.33 24.07
C ALA A 345 -2.82 -7.14 24.56
N VAL A 346 -2.87 -8.47 24.55
CA VAL A 346 -1.79 -9.33 25.07
C VAL A 346 -0.65 -9.46 24.06
N VAL A 347 0.57 -9.18 24.50
CA VAL A 347 1.81 -9.43 23.74
C VAL A 347 2.36 -10.82 24.09
N HIS A 348 2.74 -11.60 23.08
CA HIS A 348 3.31 -12.92 23.29
C HIS A 348 4.81 -12.84 23.59
N GLU A 349 5.23 -13.09 24.83
CA GLU A 349 6.60 -12.86 25.32
C GLU A 349 7.72 -13.53 24.49
N LYS A 350 7.52 -14.78 24.04
CA LYS A 350 8.56 -15.49 23.25
C LYS A 350 8.68 -15.00 21.82
N LEU A 351 7.60 -14.45 21.27
CA LEU A 351 7.48 -14.07 19.86
C LEU A 351 7.61 -12.56 19.66
N ASP A 352 7.48 -11.77 20.73
CA ASP A 352 7.62 -10.31 20.80
C ASP A 352 6.61 -9.55 19.90
N VAL A 353 5.45 -10.16 19.66
CA VAL A 353 4.38 -9.65 18.80
C VAL A 353 3.00 -9.82 19.45
N PRO A 354 1.99 -9.02 19.07
CA PRO A 354 0.64 -9.11 19.61
C PRO A 354 -0.15 -10.12 18.79
N LEU A 355 0.14 -11.41 19.01
CA LEU A 355 -0.31 -12.51 18.15
C LEU A 355 -1.85 -12.57 18.02
N ASN A 356 -2.58 -12.29 19.10
CA ASN A 356 -4.04 -12.31 19.09
C ASN A 356 -4.62 -11.19 18.22
N ALA A 357 -4.08 -9.97 18.37
CA ALA A 357 -4.50 -8.81 17.58
C ALA A 357 -4.14 -8.99 16.09
N HIS A 358 -2.98 -9.60 15.83
CA HIS A 358 -2.55 -9.95 14.48
C HIS A 358 -3.51 -10.95 13.83
N THR A 359 -3.82 -12.05 14.54
CA THR A 359 -4.74 -13.09 14.07
C THR A 359 -6.13 -12.53 13.80
N LEU A 360 -6.66 -11.67 14.68
CA LEU A 360 -7.94 -10.99 14.45
C LEU A 360 -7.92 -10.20 13.14
N SER A 361 -6.88 -9.41 12.91
CA SER A 361 -6.77 -8.58 11.71
C SER A 361 -6.65 -9.46 10.45
N CYS A 362 -5.86 -10.54 10.48
CA CYS A 362 -5.75 -11.49 9.36
C CYS A 362 -7.05 -12.23 9.05
N VAL A 363 -7.85 -12.56 10.07
CA VAL A 363 -9.18 -13.16 9.86
C VAL A 363 -10.11 -12.17 9.17
N LEU A 364 -10.09 -10.88 9.56
CA LEU A 364 -10.86 -9.85 8.87
C LEU A 364 -10.39 -9.67 7.42
N VAL A 365 -9.08 -9.66 7.17
CA VAL A 365 -8.50 -9.64 5.81
C VAL A 365 -8.98 -10.85 5.00
N ALA A 366 -8.98 -12.07 5.57
CA ALA A 366 -9.52 -13.26 4.90
C ALA A 366 -11.01 -13.10 4.56
N ILE A 367 -11.82 -12.60 5.49
CA ILE A 367 -13.26 -12.32 5.26
C ILE A 367 -13.45 -11.33 4.11
N LEU A 368 -12.62 -10.29 4.03
CA LEU A 368 -12.63 -9.35 2.90
C LEU A 368 -12.27 -10.03 1.56
N GLY A 369 -11.43 -11.06 1.58
CA GLY A 369 -11.15 -11.90 0.41
C GLY A 369 -12.42 -12.54 -0.17
N PHE A 370 -13.34 -13.00 0.68
CA PHE A 370 -14.62 -13.55 0.22
C PHE A 370 -15.51 -12.49 -0.46
N LEU A 371 -15.40 -11.21 -0.07
CA LEU A 371 -16.13 -10.14 -0.75
C LEU A 371 -15.66 -9.94 -2.20
N TYR A 372 -14.40 -10.25 -2.51
CA TYR A 372 -13.87 -10.17 -3.88
C TYR A 372 -14.56 -11.18 -4.82
N ILE A 373 -14.84 -12.38 -4.32
CA ILE A 373 -15.66 -13.36 -5.05
C ILE A 373 -17.09 -12.84 -5.21
N ALA A 374 -17.67 -12.29 -4.14
CA ALA A 374 -19.06 -11.85 -4.14
C ALA A 374 -19.32 -10.62 -5.04
N SER A 375 -18.36 -9.70 -5.17
CA SER A 375 -18.54 -8.45 -5.92
C SER A 375 -17.25 -7.92 -6.55
N SER A 376 -17.31 -7.56 -7.83
CA SER A 376 -16.19 -6.87 -8.52
C SER A 376 -16.08 -5.42 -8.11
N THR A 377 -17.19 -4.77 -7.78
CA THR A 377 -17.21 -3.33 -7.51
C THR A 377 -16.62 -2.99 -6.15
N ALA A 378 -16.58 -3.94 -5.22
CA ALA A 378 -16.02 -3.71 -3.89
C ALA A 378 -14.49 -3.48 -3.91
N PHE A 379 -13.79 -3.97 -4.94
CA PHE A 379 -12.33 -3.87 -5.06
C PHE A 379 -11.82 -3.20 -6.35
N ASN A 380 -12.61 -3.18 -7.43
CA ASN A 380 -12.15 -2.75 -8.77
C ASN A 380 -12.80 -1.44 -9.27
N ARG A 381 -13.34 -0.59 -8.40
CA ARG A 381 -13.84 0.74 -8.78
C ARG A 381 -13.23 1.84 -7.94
#